data_AF-A0A852MJU7-F1
#
_entry.id   AF-A0A852MJU7-F1
#
_cell.length_a   1.000
_cell.length_b   1.000
_cell.length_c   1.000
_cell.angle_alpha   90.00
_cell.angle_beta   90.00
_cell.angle_gamma   90.00
#
_symmetry.space_group_name_H-M   'P 1'
#
loop_
_entity.id
_entity.type
_entity.pdbx_description
1 polymer ?
#
loop_
_entity_poly.entity_id
_entity_poly.type
_entity_poly.pdbx_seq_one_letter_code
_entity_poly.pdbx_strand_id
1 'polypeptide(L)'
;VRDVASSCSPGPGEDNKSHQHWKEKVLEILAEIQAPLSLLLVRLGNWMLLKLLNRLFLAVQLHRGKLEMVRKARGKPRVPLVFLSTHKCQLDGLLLSFLLFSQGFGVPRVAVGTRICSPLLRALLRRLGGIFLPSGMEPIRSDQDKELPGVVVASYIKEVLRSRQPLLILLEEPPDSLCLSAPAQEWLALVHGAVRDGGIPDVLLVPVGIAYDVVP
;
A
#
# COMPACT_ATOMS: atom_id res chain seq x y z
N VAL A 1 -1.95 60.33 30.67
CA VAL A 1 -2.32 59.75 29.37
C VAL A 1 -1.08 59.20 28.70
N ARG A 2 -0.85 57.88 28.82
CA ARG A 2 0.01 57.08 27.94
C ARG A 2 -0.37 55.62 28.20
N ASP A 3 -1.29 55.19 27.35
CA ASP A 3 -1.89 53.89 27.29
C ASP A 3 -1.05 52.93 26.43
N VAL A 4 -1.09 51.66 26.85
CA VAL A 4 -1.20 50.46 26.00
C VAL A 4 0.03 50.05 25.15
N ALA A 5 0.63 48.94 25.56
CA ALA A 5 0.82 47.77 24.69
C ALA A 5 1.07 46.53 25.56
N SER A 6 0.00 45.96 26.11
CA SER A 6 -0.03 44.58 26.59
C SER A 6 0.14 43.67 25.38
N SER A 7 1.27 42.99 25.29
CA SER A 7 1.51 41.91 24.34
C SER A 7 0.50 40.78 24.58
N CYS A 8 -0.40 40.57 23.62
CA CYS A 8 -1.32 39.44 23.58
C CYS A 8 -0.56 38.11 23.58
N SER A 9 -0.83 37.28 24.57
CA SER A 9 -0.61 35.84 24.47
C SER A 9 -1.58 35.26 23.43
N PRO A 10 -1.18 34.27 22.60
CA PRO A 10 -2.12 33.57 21.73
C PRO A 10 -3.16 32.87 22.59
N GLY A 11 -4.44 33.11 22.30
CA GLY A 11 -5.53 32.48 23.03
C GLY A 11 -5.65 30.99 22.65
N PRO A 12 -6.03 30.10 23.60
CA PRO A 12 -6.13 28.64 23.38
C PRO A 12 -7.23 28.20 22.39
N GLY A 13 -7.92 29.14 21.75
CA GLY A 13 -9.04 28.89 20.83
C GLY A 13 -8.69 28.88 19.34
N GLU A 14 -7.58 29.50 18.92
CA GLU A 14 -7.16 29.53 17.51
C GLU A 14 -6.41 28.24 17.11
N ASP A 15 -5.59 27.70 18.02
CA ASP A 15 -4.91 26.41 17.84
C ASP A 15 -5.90 25.24 17.71
N ASN A 16 -7.02 25.27 18.42
CA ASN A 16 -7.95 24.15 18.40
C ASN A 16 -8.72 24.02 17.06
N LYS A 17 -9.03 25.16 16.43
CA LYS A 17 -9.71 25.18 15.10
C LYS A 17 -8.77 24.76 13.98
N SER A 18 -7.53 25.22 14.01
CA SER A 18 -6.51 24.81 13.03
C SER A 18 -6.18 23.32 13.18
N HIS A 19 -6.04 22.80 14.41
CA HIS A 19 -5.82 21.38 14.66
C HIS A 19 -6.99 20.50 14.19
N GLN A 20 -8.25 20.94 14.33
CA GLN A 20 -9.41 20.21 13.82
C GLN A 20 -9.42 20.14 12.28
N HIS A 21 -9.13 21.26 11.61
CA HIS A 21 -9.02 21.32 10.15
C HIS A 21 -7.94 20.39 9.60
N TRP A 22 -6.77 20.35 10.24
CA TRP A 22 -5.69 19.44 9.85
C TRP A 22 -6.05 17.97 10.07
N LYS A 23 -6.76 17.65 11.16
CA LYS A 23 -7.25 16.29 11.40
C LYS A 23 -8.24 15.85 10.33
N GLU A 24 -9.16 16.71 9.93
CA GLU A 24 -10.12 16.43 8.86
C GLU A 24 -9.41 16.14 7.53
N LYS A 25 -8.43 16.98 7.14
CA LYS A 25 -7.60 16.74 5.95
C LYS A 25 -6.84 15.42 6.01
N VAL A 26 -6.24 15.10 7.16
CA VAL A 26 -5.51 13.83 7.35
C VAL A 26 -6.46 12.64 7.24
N LEU A 27 -7.66 12.74 7.80
CA LEU A 27 -8.68 11.69 7.71
C LEU A 27 -9.20 11.51 6.28
N GLU A 28 -9.36 12.61 5.53
CA GLU A 28 -9.72 12.57 4.12
C GLU A 28 -8.65 11.85 3.29
N ILE A 29 -7.39 12.23 3.44
CA ILE A 29 -6.26 11.55 2.78
C ILE A 29 -6.18 10.07 3.20
N LEU A 30 -6.38 9.77 4.49
CA LEU A 30 -6.36 8.40 4.98
C LEU A 30 -7.52 7.57 4.39
N ALA A 31 -8.69 8.18 4.20
CA ALA A 31 -9.84 7.55 3.55
C ALA A 31 -9.61 7.32 2.04
N GLU A 32 -8.80 8.14 1.39
CA GLU A 32 -8.33 7.90 0.02
C GLU A 32 -7.37 6.70 -0.05
N ILE A 33 -6.47 6.60 0.92
CA ILE A 33 -5.43 5.56 1.01
C ILE A 33 -6.06 4.20 1.36
N GLN A 34 -6.97 4.16 2.34
CA GLN A 34 -7.52 2.91 2.88
C GLN A 34 -9.03 2.97 3.10
N ALA A 35 -9.73 1.93 2.63
CA ALA A 35 -11.11 1.65 3.04
C ALA A 35 -11.16 0.60 4.16
N PRO A 36 -12.21 0.60 5.00
CA PRO A 36 -12.43 -0.48 5.96
C PRO A 36 -12.50 -1.83 5.25
N LEU A 37 -11.71 -2.79 5.71
CA LEU A 37 -11.67 -4.13 5.13
C LEU A 37 -12.97 -4.85 5.44
N SER A 38 -13.71 -5.23 4.39
CA SER A 38 -14.89 -6.07 4.55
C SER A 38 -14.51 -7.53 4.33
N LEU A 39 -14.41 -8.28 5.43
CA LEU A 39 -14.10 -9.72 5.41
C LEU A 39 -15.05 -10.51 4.49
N LEU A 40 -16.31 -10.09 4.38
CA LEU A 40 -17.28 -10.69 3.47
C LEU A 40 -16.90 -10.50 2.00
N LEU A 41 -16.51 -9.29 1.57
CA LEU A 41 -16.07 -9.06 0.18
C LEU A 41 -14.74 -9.74 -0.10
N VAL A 42 -13.84 -9.81 0.89
CA VAL A 42 -12.59 -10.57 0.73
C VAL A 42 -12.90 -12.04 0.49
N ARG A 43 -13.80 -12.65 1.28
CA ARG A 43 -14.23 -14.05 1.08
C ARG A 43 -14.92 -14.26 -0.27
N LEU A 44 -15.84 -13.37 -0.65
CA LEU A 44 -16.55 -13.45 -1.92
C LEU A 44 -15.61 -13.26 -3.11
N GLY A 45 -14.73 -12.26 -3.05
CA GLY A 45 -13.70 -12.00 -4.05
C GLY A 45 -12.73 -13.17 -4.20
N ASN A 46 -12.35 -13.80 -3.08
CA ASN A 46 -11.51 -15.00 -3.09
C ASN A 46 -12.22 -16.17 -3.79
N TRP A 47 -13.50 -16.41 -3.49
CA TRP A 47 -14.29 -17.45 -4.15
C TRP A 47 -14.50 -17.17 -5.64
N MET A 48 -14.81 -15.93 -5.99
CA MET A 48 -14.99 -15.48 -7.38
C MET A 48 -13.69 -15.62 -8.16
N LEU A 49 -12.56 -15.22 -7.58
CA LEU A 49 -11.26 -15.35 -8.22
C LEU A 49 -10.88 -16.81 -8.41
N LEU A 50 -11.13 -17.68 -7.44
CA LEU A 50 -10.91 -19.12 -7.59
C LEU A 50 -11.70 -19.68 -8.78
N LYS A 51 -12.96 -19.27 -8.95
CA LYS A 51 -13.77 -19.65 -10.12
C LYS A 51 -13.21 -19.08 -11.42
N LEU A 52 -12.72 -17.84 -11.42
CA LEU A 52 -12.12 -17.22 -12.58
C LEU A 52 -10.82 -17.94 -12.97
N LEU A 53 -9.94 -18.24 -12.02
CA LEU A 53 -8.69 -18.96 -12.26
C LEU A 53 -8.95 -20.38 -12.79
N ASN A 54 -9.95 -21.08 -12.25
CA ASN A 54 -10.35 -22.40 -12.78
C ASN A 54 -10.93 -22.34 -14.20
N ARG A 55 -11.35 -21.17 -14.68
CA ARG A 55 -11.79 -20.98 -16.07
C ARG A 55 -10.66 -20.54 -17.00
N LEU A 56 -9.73 -19.74 -16.50
CA LEU A 56 -8.62 -19.20 -17.30
C LEU A 56 -7.44 -20.17 -17.41
N PHE A 57 -7.14 -20.91 -16.35
CA PHE A 57 -5.97 -21.78 -16.28
C PHE A 57 -6.37 -23.23 -16.08
N LEU A 58 -5.71 -24.12 -16.83
CA LEU A 58 -5.80 -25.57 -16.64
C LEU A 58 -5.17 -26.00 -15.31
N ALA A 59 -4.06 -25.38 -14.93
CA ALA A 59 -3.40 -25.62 -13.66
C ALA A 59 -2.62 -24.39 -13.20
N VAL A 60 -2.71 -24.07 -11.90
CA VAL A 60 -1.85 -23.07 -11.25
C VAL A 60 -0.87 -23.82 -10.37
N GLN A 61 0.39 -23.86 -10.77
CA GLN A 61 1.44 -24.54 -10.01
C GLN A 61 2.10 -23.59 -9.02
N LEU A 62 1.96 -23.88 -7.73
CA LEU A 62 2.67 -23.16 -6.68
C LEU A 62 3.85 -24.00 -6.18
N HIS A 63 5.05 -23.44 -6.24
CA HIS A 63 6.23 -24.10 -5.69
C HIS A 63 6.21 -24.08 -4.15
N ARG A 64 5.81 -25.21 -3.54
CA ARG A 64 5.62 -25.36 -2.09
C ARG A 64 6.88 -25.06 -1.27
N GLY A 65 8.06 -25.43 -1.77
CA GLY A 65 9.33 -25.17 -1.07
C GLY A 65 9.62 -23.67 -0.87
N LYS A 66 9.32 -22.83 -1.86
CA LYS A 66 9.46 -21.37 -1.78
C LYS A 66 8.44 -20.79 -0.80
N LEU A 67 7.22 -21.31 -0.82
CA LEU A 67 6.20 -20.89 0.13
C LEU A 67 6.58 -21.23 1.58
N GLU A 68 7.17 -22.40 1.82
CA GLU A 68 7.68 -22.77 3.14
C GLU A 68 8.81 -21.87 3.60
N MET A 69 9.70 -21.44 2.71
CA MET A 69 10.71 -20.42 3.03
C MET A 69 10.06 -19.11 3.47
N VAL A 70 9.02 -18.65 2.77
CA VAL A 70 8.27 -17.44 3.14
C VAL A 70 7.54 -17.62 4.49
N ARG A 71 6.98 -18.81 4.76
CA ARG A 71 6.39 -19.13 6.07
C ARG A 71 7.43 -19.12 7.19
N LYS A 72 8.60 -19.70 6.97
CA LYS A 72 9.72 -19.67 7.93
C LYS A 72 10.20 -18.24 8.16
N ALA A 73 10.26 -17.43 7.10
CA ALA A 73 10.59 -16.02 7.19
C ALA A 73 9.59 -15.22 8.01
N ARG A 74 8.28 -15.50 7.88
CA ARG A 74 7.24 -14.92 8.75
C ARG A 74 7.44 -15.29 10.23
N GLY A 75 7.97 -16.48 10.50
CA GLY A 75 8.29 -16.94 11.85
C GLY A 75 9.42 -16.17 12.53
N LYS A 76 10.20 -15.37 11.79
CA LYS A 76 11.26 -14.54 12.36
C LYS A 76 10.64 -13.37 13.13
N PRO A 77 10.89 -13.24 14.44
CA PRO A 77 10.37 -12.12 15.21
C PRO A 77 10.98 -10.81 14.72
N ARG A 78 10.14 -9.77 14.57
CA ARG A 78 10.49 -8.35 14.35
C ARG A 78 10.79 -7.87 12.92
N VAL A 79 10.54 -8.66 11.89
CA VAL A 79 10.77 -8.23 10.49
C VAL A 79 9.47 -8.30 9.66
N PRO A 80 8.93 -7.17 9.15
CA PRO A 80 7.82 -7.17 8.20
C PRO A 80 8.23 -7.74 6.83
N LEU A 81 7.23 -8.30 6.13
CA LEU A 81 7.38 -8.90 4.81
C LEU A 81 6.89 -7.94 3.74
N VAL A 82 7.78 -7.63 2.78
CA VAL A 82 7.45 -6.86 1.58
C VAL A 82 7.66 -7.76 0.37
N PHE A 83 6.58 -8.09 -0.31
CA PHE A 83 6.58 -8.87 -1.53
C PHE A 83 6.81 -7.93 -2.72
N LEU A 84 7.76 -8.28 -3.57
CA LEU A 84 8.05 -7.54 -4.80
C LEU A 84 7.70 -8.44 -5.97
N SER A 85 6.75 -8.03 -6.80
CA SER A 85 6.36 -8.81 -7.99
C SER A 85 6.60 -8.01 -9.25
N THR A 86 7.12 -8.67 -10.28
CA THR A 86 7.05 -8.18 -11.67
C THR A 86 5.60 -8.30 -12.15
N HIS A 87 5.13 -7.34 -12.92
CA HIS A 87 3.72 -7.23 -13.32
C HIS A 87 3.60 -7.39 -14.83
N LYS A 88 3.29 -8.60 -15.27
CA LYS A 88 3.04 -8.89 -16.69
C LYS A 88 1.56 -8.70 -17.03
N CYS A 89 0.68 -9.02 -16.08
CA CYS A 89 -0.77 -8.87 -16.22
C CYS A 89 -1.36 -8.25 -14.95
N GLN A 90 -2.45 -7.48 -15.06
CA GLN A 90 -3.20 -6.97 -13.90
C GLN A 90 -3.71 -8.08 -12.97
N LEU A 91 -3.86 -9.29 -13.52
CA LEU A 91 -4.22 -10.48 -12.78
C LEU A 91 -3.16 -10.88 -11.75
N ASP A 92 -1.89 -10.50 -11.93
CA ASP A 92 -0.77 -10.85 -11.05
C ASP A 92 -1.01 -10.35 -9.63
N GLY A 93 -1.40 -9.07 -9.50
CA GLY A 93 -1.70 -8.47 -8.21
C GLY A 93 -2.86 -9.17 -7.50
N LEU A 94 -3.90 -9.55 -8.25
CA LEU A 94 -5.07 -10.23 -7.71
C LEU A 94 -4.77 -11.69 -7.33
N LEU A 95 -4.05 -12.41 -8.18
CA LEU A 95 -3.61 -13.79 -7.96
C LEU A 95 -2.69 -13.88 -6.75
N LEU A 96 -1.69 -13.00 -6.65
CA LEU A 96 -0.77 -12.97 -5.52
C LEU A 96 -1.50 -12.58 -4.23
N SER A 97 -2.47 -11.67 -4.31
CA SER A 97 -3.30 -11.31 -3.17
C SER A 97 -4.11 -12.48 -2.63
N PHE A 98 -4.76 -13.21 -3.54
CA PHE A 98 -5.49 -14.44 -3.25
C PHE A 98 -4.58 -15.52 -2.69
N LEU A 99 -3.38 -15.66 -3.25
CA LEU A 99 -2.42 -16.65 -2.77
C LEU A 99 -2.01 -16.34 -1.33
N LEU A 100 -1.59 -15.12 -1.03
CA LEU A 100 -1.18 -14.74 0.32
C LEU A 100 -2.34 -14.89 1.32
N PHE A 101 -3.56 -14.53 0.92
CA PHE A 101 -4.75 -14.72 1.73
C PHE A 101 -5.06 -16.20 1.99
N SER A 102 -5.09 -17.03 0.96
CA SER A 102 -5.37 -18.47 1.06
C SER A 102 -4.31 -19.23 1.87
N GLN A 103 -3.06 -18.77 1.86
CA GLN A 103 -1.98 -19.35 2.65
C GLN A 103 -1.95 -18.85 4.11
N GLY A 104 -2.87 -17.97 4.50
CA GLY A 104 -3.05 -17.48 5.86
C GLY A 104 -2.10 -16.34 6.26
N PHE A 105 -1.49 -15.63 5.29
CA PHE A 105 -0.67 -14.44 5.55
C PHE A 105 -1.50 -13.20 5.88
N GLY A 106 -2.83 -13.29 5.73
CA GLY A 106 -3.74 -12.15 5.87
C GLY A 106 -4.02 -11.49 4.53
N VAL A 107 -4.79 -10.40 4.57
CA VAL A 107 -5.08 -9.61 3.37
C VAL A 107 -3.84 -8.77 3.04
N PRO A 108 -3.12 -9.07 1.95
CA PRO A 108 -1.95 -8.30 1.60
C PRO A 108 -2.36 -6.92 1.13
N ARG A 109 -1.57 -5.94 1.54
CA ARG A 109 -1.78 -4.58 1.14
C ARG A 109 -1.09 -4.36 -0.19
N VAL A 110 -1.89 -4.27 -1.26
CA VAL A 110 -1.35 -4.09 -2.62
C VAL A 110 -1.13 -2.62 -2.86
N ALA A 111 0.11 -2.22 -3.07
CA ALA A 111 0.47 -0.90 -3.55
C ALA A 111 0.08 -0.81 -5.03
N VAL A 112 -1.01 -0.10 -5.32
CA VAL A 112 -1.53 0.08 -6.68
C VAL A 112 -1.19 1.48 -7.20
N GLY A 113 -0.69 1.54 -8.44
CA GLY A 113 -0.40 2.79 -9.13
C GLY A 113 -1.66 3.61 -9.45
N THR A 114 -1.46 4.90 -9.78
CA THR A 114 -2.54 5.86 -10.03
C THR A 114 -3.26 5.67 -11.38
N ARG A 115 -2.62 4.98 -12.34
CA ARG A 115 -3.03 5.02 -13.76
C ARG A 115 -4.05 3.98 -14.22
N ILE A 116 -4.29 2.88 -13.50
CA ILE A 116 -4.94 1.70 -14.13
C ILE A 116 -6.13 1.12 -13.36
N CYS A 117 -6.99 1.97 -12.80
CA CYS A 117 -8.25 1.49 -12.24
C CYS A 117 -9.42 2.41 -12.57
N SER A 118 -10.49 1.84 -13.11
CA SER A 118 -11.81 2.48 -13.07
C SER A 118 -12.17 2.80 -11.61
N PRO A 119 -12.93 3.87 -11.34
CA PRO A 119 -13.24 4.28 -9.97
C PRO A 119 -13.94 3.18 -9.17
N LEU A 120 -14.74 2.34 -9.85
CA LEU A 120 -15.39 1.17 -9.29
C LEU A 120 -14.38 0.09 -8.87
N LEU A 121 -13.42 -0.24 -9.75
CA LEU A 121 -12.37 -1.22 -9.45
C LEU A 121 -11.46 -0.72 -8.32
N ARG A 122 -11.14 0.58 -8.30
CA ARG A 122 -10.39 1.22 -7.20
C ARG A 122 -11.14 1.10 -5.88
N ALA A 123 -12.44 1.37 -5.84
CA ALA A 123 -13.26 1.22 -4.64
C ALA A 123 -13.31 -0.25 -4.16
N LEU A 124 -13.41 -1.19 -5.09
CA LEU A 124 -13.42 -2.63 -4.79
C LEU A 124 -12.06 -3.06 -4.21
N LEU A 125 -10.96 -2.77 -4.91
CA LEU A 125 -9.61 -3.10 -4.48
C LEU A 125 -9.28 -2.49 -3.11
N ARG A 126 -9.71 -1.25 -2.82
CA ARG A 126 -9.57 -0.65 -1.48
C ARG A 126 -10.23 -1.50 -0.39
N ARG A 127 -11.43 -2.03 -0.64
CA ARG A 127 -12.13 -2.92 0.31
C ARG A 127 -11.49 -4.31 0.42
N LEU A 128 -10.75 -4.72 -0.61
CA LEU A 128 -9.93 -5.94 -0.61
C LEU A 128 -8.51 -5.72 -0.05
N GLY A 129 -8.17 -4.52 0.44
CA GLY A 129 -6.88 -4.22 1.07
C GLY A 129 -5.87 -3.51 0.17
N GLY A 130 -6.23 -3.09 -1.04
CA GLY A 130 -5.40 -2.26 -1.88
C GLY A 130 -5.13 -0.89 -1.25
N ILE A 131 -3.86 -0.50 -1.19
CA ILE A 131 -3.41 0.85 -0.84
C ILE A 131 -3.14 1.60 -2.13
N PHE A 132 -3.68 2.81 -2.23
CA PHE A 132 -3.47 3.69 -3.37
C PHE A 132 -2.66 4.89 -2.93
N LEU A 133 -1.75 5.33 -3.80
CA LEU A 133 -1.12 6.64 -3.62
C LEU A 133 -2.18 7.73 -3.89
N PRO A 134 -2.34 8.72 -2.99
CA PRO A 134 -3.22 9.85 -3.23
C PRO A 134 -2.72 10.67 -4.42
N SER A 135 -3.65 11.25 -5.20
CA SER A 135 -3.38 11.91 -6.49
C SER A 135 -2.61 13.25 -6.40
N GLY A 136 -1.83 13.47 -5.34
CA GLY A 136 -1.07 14.70 -5.10
C GLY A 136 0.43 14.49 -4.87
N MET A 137 0.94 13.27 -5.08
CA MET A 137 2.35 12.92 -4.86
C MET A 137 3.26 13.23 -6.06
N GLU A 138 2.96 14.30 -6.81
CA GLU A 138 3.80 14.75 -7.93
C GLU A 138 5.14 15.29 -7.40
N PRO A 139 6.29 14.84 -7.94
CA PRO A 139 7.59 15.24 -7.44
C PRO A 139 8.03 16.58 -8.06
N ILE A 140 7.43 17.73 -7.69
CA ILE A 140 8.07 19.05 -7.88
C ILE A 140 7.65 20.05 -6.79
N ARG A 141 8.67 20.41 -5.98
CA ARG A 141 9.05 21.70 -5.37
C ARG A 141 7.97 22.68 -4.88
N SER A 142 8.18 23.07 -3.61
CA SER A 142 7.83 24.35 -2.97
C SER A 142 6.34 24.70 -2.93
N ASP A 143 5.62 24.13 -1.97
CA ASP A 143 4.54 24.83 -1.27
C ASP A 143 4.28 24.11 0.06
N GLN A 144 4.27 24.85 1.19
CA GLN A 144 4.25 24.27 2.55
C GLN A 144 2.99 23.41 2.83
N ASP A 145 1.95 23.51 2.01
CA ASP A 145 0.69 22.76 2.13
C ASP A 145 0.62 21.49 1.25
N LYS A 146 1.56 21.28 0.33
CA LYS A 146 1.55 20.14 -0.62
C LYS A 146 2.31 18.90 -0.12
N GLU A 147 2.98 19.00 1.03
CA GLU A 147 3.73 17.89 1.64
C GLU A 147 2.87 16.99 2.54
N LEU A 148 1.67 17.44 2.92
CA LEU A 148 0.80 16.71 3.85
C LEU A 148 0.48 15.28 3.37
N PRO A 149 0.11 15.04 2.10
CA PRO A 149 -0.21 13.68 1.63
C PRO A 149 0.99 12.74 1.71
N GLY A 150 2.18 13.21 1.34
CA GLY A 150 3.41 12.43 1.41
C GLY A 150 3.76 12.01 2.84
N VAL A 151 3.66 12.94 3.79
CA VAL A 151 3.92 12.67 5.22
C VAL A 151 2.89 11.70 5.81
N VAL A 152 1.61 11.84 5.44
CA VAL A 152 0.55 10.92 5.88
C VAL A 152 0.79 9.51 5.33
N VAL A 153 1.10 9.38 4.03
CA VAL A 153 1.41 8.08 3.41
C VAL A 153 2.66 7.45 4.04
N ALA A 154 3.72 8.23 4.28
CA ALA A 154 4.93 7.74 4.92
C ALA A 154 4.66 7.24 6.35
N SER A 155 3.91 8.02 7.14
CA SER A 155 3.50 7.63 8.50
C SER A 155 2.61 6.39 8.50
N TYR A 156 1.71 6.29 7.53
CA TYR A 156 0.86 5.14 7.33
C TYR A 156 1.65 3.88 6.97
N ILE A 157 2.59 3.95 6.04
CA ILE A 157 3.43 2.82 5.65
C ILE A 157 4.29 2.37 6.83
N LYS A 158 4.82 3.31 7.61
CA LYS A 158 5.52 3.01 8.86
C LYS A 158 4.64 2.20 9.81
N GLU A 159 3.36 2.57 9.95
CA GLU A 159 2.41 1.84 10.79
C GLU A 159 2.03 0.46 10.22
N VAL A 160 1.85 0.34 8.90
CA VAL A 160 1.59 -0.94 8.21
C VAL A 160 2.74 -1.93 8.44
N LEU A 161 3.97 -1.45 8.27
CA LEU A 161 5.19 -2.24 8.50
C LEU A 161 5.37 -2.57 9.99
N ARG A 162 5.08 -1.64 10.90
CA ARG A 162 5.08 -1.87 12.36
C ARG A 162 4.04 -2.92 12.77
N SER A 163 2.87 -2.87 12.15
CA SER A 163 1.78 -3.84 12.29
C SER A 163 2.07 -5.19 11.62
N ARG A 164 3.22 -5.35 10.95
CA ARG A 164 3.68 -6.57 10.27
C ARG A 164 2.71 -7.09 9.22
N GLN A 165 1.96 -6.19 8.59
CA GLN A 165 1.04 -6.58 7.53
C GLN A 165 1.84 -6.79 6.24
N PRO A 166 1.58 -7.87 5.49
CA PRO A 166 2.32 -8.13 4.26
C PRO A 166 1.99 -7.03 3.24
N LEU A 167 3.02 -6.33 2.78
CA LEU A 167 2.92 -5.32 1.74
C LEU A 167 3.31 -5.96 0.40
N LEU A 168 2.53 -5.71 -0.66
CA LEU A 168 2.85 -6.17 -2.00
C LEU A 168 3.10 -4.94 -2.88
N ILE A 169 4.30 -4.85 -3.47
CA ILE A 169 4.70 -3.81 -4.41
C ILE A 169 4.87 -4.44 -5.79
N LEU A 170 4.20 -3.85 -6.78
CA LEU A 170 4.31 -4.23 -8.18
C LEU A 170 5.38 -3.36 -8.82
N LEU A 171 6.47 -3.98 -9.29
CA LEU A 171 7.67 -3.26 -9.76
C LEU A 171 7.51 -2.69 -11.17
N GLU A 172 6.70 -3.32 -12.01
CA GLU A 172 6.54 -2.99 -13.42
C GLU A 172 5.11 -2.52 -13.70
N GLU A 173 4.91 -1.74 -14.76
CA GLU A 173 3.59 -1.34 -15.22
C GLU A 173 3.53 -1.55 -16.75
N PRO A 174 2.77 -2.52 -17.26
CA PRO A 174 2.70 -2.81 -18.68
C PRO A 174 2.11 -1.61 -19.43
N PRO A 175 2.62 -1.28 -20.63
CA PRO A 175 3.42 -2.14 -21.52
C PRO A 175 4.95 -2.08 -21.33
N ASP A 176 5.48 -1.11 -20.56
CA ASP A 176 6.92 -0.89 -20.43
C ASP A 176 7.52 -1.77 -19.31
N SER A 177 7.74 -3.04 -19.64
CA SER A 177 8.21 -4.11 -18.72
C SER A 177 9.71 -4.13 -18.44
N LEU A 178 10.48 -3.17 -18.94
CA LEU A 178 11.95 -3.13 -18.82
C LEU A 178 12.47 -2.22 -17.70
N CYS A 179 11.62 -1.35 -17.15
CA CYS A 179 11.99 -0.36 -16.14
C CYS A 179 11.04 -0.40 -14.94
N LEU A 180 11.59 -0.04 -13.77
CA LEU A 180 10.80 0.12 -12.56
C LEU A 180 9.78 1.25 -12.76
N SER A 181 8.51 0.99 -12.47
CA SER A 181 7.45 1.99 -12.63
C SER A 181 7.64 3.14 -11.64
N ALA A 182 7.24 4.36 -12.02
CA ALA A 182 7.31 5.52 -11.11
C ALA A 182 6.59 5.27 -9.77
N PRO A 183 5.37 4.68 -9.74
CA PRO A 183 4.73 4.31 -8.48
C PRO A 183 5.54 3.29 -7.67
N ALA A 184 6.19 2.32 -8.31
CA ALA A 184 7.04 1.37 -7.60
C ALA A 184 8.25 2.05 -6.94
N GLN A 185 8.85 3.03 -7.62
CA GLN A 185 9.96 3.82 -7.07
C GLN A 185 9.50 4.59 -5.83
N GLU A 186 8.31 5.21 -5.89
CA GLU A 186 7.73 5.96 -4.77
C GLU A 186 7.44 5.05 -3.58
N TRP A 187 6.80 3.90 -3.79
CA TRP A 187 6.55 2.93 -2.72
C TRP A 187 7.83 2.40 -2.10
N LEU A 188 8.84 2.07 -2.90
CA LEU A 188 10.14 1.62 -2.40
C LEU A 188 10.87 2.74 -1.66
N ALA A 189 10.78 3.99 -2.11
CA ALA A 189 11.36 5.13 -1.42
C ALA A 189 10.72 5.34 -0.04
N LEU A 190 9.40 5.18 0.07
CA LEU A 190 8.68 5.24 1.35
C LEU A 190 9.11 4.11 2.31
N VAL A 191 9.23 2.88 1.81
CA VAL A 191 9.71 1.75 2.62
C VAL A 191 11.16 1.97 3.06
N HIS A 192 12.04 2.39 2.15
CA HIS A 192 13.43 2.69 2.44
C HIS A 192 13.58 3.82 3.47
N GLY A 193 12.80 4.90 3.33
CA GLY A 193 12.74 5.99 4.30
C GLY A 193 12.32 5.48 5.69
N ALA A 194 11.28 4.64 5.76
CA ALA A 194 10.80 4.09 7.03
C ALA A 194 11.84 3.25 7.79
N VAL A 195 12.72 2.53 7.06
CA VAL A 195 13.85 1.78 7.63
C VAL A 195 14.98 2.72 8.04
N ARG A 196 15.39 3.63 7.15
CA ARG A 196 16.49 4.58 7.40
C ARG A 196 16.22 5.48 8.60
N ASP A 197 14.97 5.91 8.78
CA ASP A 197 14.56 6.79 9.87
C ASP A 197 14.43 6.03 11.21
N GLY A 198 14.88 4.77 11.27
CA GLY A 198 14.84 3.93 12.47
C GLY A 198 13.43 3.52 12.90
N GLY A 199 12.44 3.69 12.02
CA GLY A 199 11.04 3.37 12.27
C GLY A 199 10.79 1.87 12.48
N ILE A 200 11.51 1.06 11.71
CA ILE A 200 11.50 -0.40 11.72
C ILE A 200 12.96 -0.87 11.64
N PRO A 201 13.37 -1.87 12.42
CA PRO A 201 14.78 -2.29 12.47
C PRO A 201 15.28 -2.93 11.17
N ASP A 202 14.43 -3.67 10.46
CA ASP A 202 14.78 -4.36 9.21
C ASP A 202 13.50 -4.70 8.43
N VAL A 203 13.61 -4.95 7.13
CA VAL A 203 12.49 -5.36 6.25
C VAL A 203 12.94 -6.52 5.37
N LEU A 204 12.13 -7.57 5.28
CA LEU A 204 12.42 -8.68 4.39
C LEU A 204 11.73 -8.49 3.04
N LEU A 205 12.55 -8.30 2.00
CA LEU A 205 12.10 -8.26 0.62
C LEU A 205 12.00 -9.68 0.06
N VAL A 206 10.82 -10.03 -0.46
CA VAL A 206 10.55 -11.34 -1.07
C VAL A 206 10.24 -11.12 -2.55
N PRO A 207 11.19 -11.40 -3.46
CA PRO A 207 10.92 -11.34 -4.89
C PRO A 207 10.00 -12.49 -5.30
N VAL A 208 8.95 -12.17 -6.04
CA VAL A 208 7.95 -13.08 -6.57
C VAL A 208 7.91 -12.92 -8.09
N GLY A 209 8.15 -14.01 -8.80
CA GLY A 209 8.00 -14.07 -10.26
C GLY A 209 6.80 -14.94 -10.62
N ILE A 210 5.94 -14.44 -11.50
CA ILE A 210 4.84 -15.20 -12.10
C ILE A 210 5.18 -15.41 -13.57
N ALA A 211 5.12 -16.67 -14.01
CA ALA A 211 5.31 -17.06 -15.39
C ALA A 211 3.99 -17.61 -15.93
N TYR A 212 3.64 -17.16 -17.14
CA TYR A 212 2.47 -17.62 -17.88
C TYR A 212 2.96 -18.42 -19.09
N ASP A 213 2.36 -19.58 -19.34
CA ASP A 213 2.63 -20.35 -20.56
C ASP A 213 2.05 -19.63 -21.79
N VAL A 214 0.87 -19.03 -21.62
CA VAL A 214 0.22 -18.15 -22.59
C VAL A 214 -0.30 -16.93 -21.83
N VAL A 215 0.08 -15.73 -22.27
CA VAL A 215 -0.39 -14.48 -21.67
C VAL A 215 -1.88 -14.31 -22.03
N PRO A 216 -2.79 -14.25 -21.04
CA PRO A 216 -4.22 -14.05 -21.27
C PRO A 216 -4.57 -12.60 -21.64
#